data_AF-A0A1F3A6X1-F1
#
_entry.id   AF-A0A1F3A6X1-F1
#
_cell.length_a   1.000
_cell.length_b   1.000
_cell.length_c   1.000
_cell.angle_alpha   90.00
_cell.angle_beta   90.00
_cell.angle_gamma   90.00
#
_symmetry.space_group_name_H-M   'P 1'
#
loop_
_entity.id
_entity.type
_entity.pdbx_description
1 polymer ?
#
loop_
_entity_poly.entity_id
_entity_poly.type
_entity_poly.pdbx_seq_one_letter_code
_entity_poly.pdbx_strand_id
1 'polypeptide(L)'
;MEDLRNIIALGFSGADVTRALIIAFTLAILPRKKRSSWFLGAIALFIDRLIWPISGMALAGADIHSIYASIGALQKTFVDDLGLYVVRYLGLVVMIAGFMAFRNSVNAKLIPPKAKPATA
;
A
#
# COMPACT_ATOMS: atom_id res chain seq x y z
N MET A 1 8.31 -12.48 22.19
CA MET A 1 8.14 -10.99 22.18
C MET A 1 9.17 -10.33 21.27
N GLU A 2 10.42 -10.80 21.24
CA GLU A 2 11.44 -10.31 20.30
C GLU A 2 11.19 -10.71 18.84
N ASP A 3 10.71 -11.92 18.57
CA ASP A 3 10.39 -12.36 17.21
C ASP A 3 9.29 -11.54 16.55
N LEU A 4 8.24 -11.17 17.29
CA LEU A 4 7.16 -10.33 16.75
C LEU A 4 7.66 -8.91 16.45
N ARG A 5 8.53 -8.37 17.31
CA ARG A 5 9.17 -7.06 17.12
C ARG A 5 10.16 -7.08 15.96
N ASN A 6 10.89 -8.18 15.77
CA ASN A 6 11.75 -8.40 14.62
C ASN A 6 10.93 -8.57 13.34
N ILE A 7 9.80 -9.27 13.35
CA ILE A 7 8.90 -9.40 12.19
C ILE A 7 8.30 -8.04 11.80
N ILE A 8 7.90 -7.22 12.78
CA ILE A 8 7.39 -5.86 12.52
C ILE A 8 8.50 -4.95 11.99
N ALA A 9 9.73 -5.08 12.52
CA ALA A 9 10.90 -4.33 12.05
C ALA A 9 11.42 -4.80 10.67
N LEU A 10 11.30 -6.10 10.35
CA LEU A 10 11.65 -6.71 9.07
C LEU A 10 10.62 -6.40 7.98
N GLY A 11 9.34 -6.34 8.35
CA GLY A 11 8.25 -5.99 7.43
C GLY A 11 8.37 -4.58 6.85
N PHE A 12 9.15 -3.71 7.50
CA PHE A 12 9.28 -2.30 7.18
C PHE A 12 10.72 -1.80 7.42
N SER A 13 11.64 -2.10 6.50
CA SER A 13 12.92 -1.35 6.44
C SER A 13 12.62 0.14 6.22
N GLY A 14 13.45 1.07 6.71
CA GLY A 14 13.15 2.51 6.66
C GLY A 14 12.85 3.06 5.24
N ALA A 15 13.48 2.49 4.21
CA ALA A 15 13.19 2.81 2.81
C ALA A 15 11.85 2.21 2.33
N ASP A 16 11.41 1.08 2.88
CA ASP A 16 10.11 0.47 2.59
C ASP A 16 8.95 1.22 3.23
N VAL A 17 9.14 1.81 4.41
CA VAL A 17 8.10 2.62 5.08
C VAL A 17 7.75 3.83 4.22
N THR A 18 8.74 4.59 3.77
CA THR A 18 8.51 5.79 2.95
C THR A 18 7.79 5.44 1.65
N ARG A 19 8.18 4.32 1.01
CA ARG A 19 7.53 3.83 -0.22
C ARG A 19 6.09 3.40 0.01
N ALA A 20 5.85 2.61 1.05
CA ALA A 20 4.51 2.20 1.46
C ALA A 20 3.62 3.41 1.79
N LEU A 21 4.19 4.44 2.42
CA LEU A 21 3.49 5.68 2.75
C LEU A 21 3.07 6.47 1.51
N ILE A 22 3.97 6.61 0.53
CA ILE A 22 3.66 7.25 -0.75
C ILE A 22 2.56 6.49 -1.48
N ILE A 23 2.68 5.16 -1.60
CA ILE A 23 1.70 4.32 -2.30
C ILE A 23 0.33 4.41 -1.61
N ALA A 24 0.29 4.27 -0.28
CA ALA A 24 -0.93 4.34 0.51
C ALA A 24 -1.62 5.70 0.38
N PHE A 25 -0.85 6.78 0.46
CA PHE A 25 -1.35 8.14 0.32
C PHE A 25 -1.93 8.41 -1.08
N THR A 26 -1.18 8.05 -2.13
CA THR A 26 -1.63 8.20 -3.52
C THR A 26 -2.92 7.42 -3.78
N LEU A 27 -3.01 6.17 -3.31
CA LEU A 27 -4.20 5.35 -3.48
C LEU A 27 -5.40 5.87 -2.68
N ALA A 28 -5.19 6.45 -1.50
CA ALA A 28 -6.25 7.02 -0.67
C ALA A 28 -6.82 8.34 -1.23
N ILE A 29 -6.02 9.11 -1.98
CA ILE A 29 -6.46 10.37 -2.59
C ILE A 29 -7.31 10.16 -3.85
N LEU A 30 -7.13 9.03 -4.55
CA LEU A 30 -7.84 8.77 -5.80
C LEU A 30 -9.37 8.96 -5.63
N PRO A 31 -10.00 9.84 -6.45
CA PRO A 31 -11.43 10.08 -6.39
C PRO A 31 -12.17 8.96 -7.11
N ARG A 32 -12.28 7.78 -6.47
CA ARG A 32 -13.12 6.69 -6.96
C ARG A 32 -14.19 6.31 -5.93
N LYS A 33 -15.42 6.05 -6.43
CA LYS A 33 -16.57 5.63 -5.62
C LYS A 33 -16.21 4.40 -4.78
N LYS A 34 -16.39 4.52 -3.45
CA LYS A 34 -16.42 3.45 -2.44
C LYS A 34 -15.52 2.23 -2.75
N ARG A 35 -14.22 2.44 -2.95
CA ARG A 35 -13.27 1.31 -2.97
C ARG A 35 -12.97 0.90 -1.54
N SER A 36 -13.08 -0.40 -1.27
CA SER A 36 -12.71 -0.99 0.02
C SER A 36 -11.21 -0.76 0.27
N SER A 37 -10.85 -0.38 1.50
CA SER A 37 -9.45 -0.25 1.93
C SER A 37 -8.69 -1.56 1.76
N TRP A 38 -9.37 -2.70 1.89
CA TRP A 38 -8.82 -4.04 1.64
C TRP A 38 -8.41 -4.23 0.18
N PHE A 39 -9.23 -3.75 -0.76
CA PHE A 39 -8.92 -3.82 -2.19
C PHE A 39 -7.77 -2.89 -2.56
N LEU A 40 -7.77 -1.67 -2.01
CA LEU A 40 -6.68 -0.71 -2.22
C LEU A 40 -5.38 -1.21 -1.57
N GLY A 41 -5.44 -1.86 -0.42
CA GLY A 41 -4.28 -2.50 0.21
C GLY A 41 -3.71 -3.64 -0.64
N ALA A 42 -4.54 -4.37 -1.37
CA ALA A 42 -4.07 -5.47 -2.23
C ALA A 42 -3.34 -4.92 -3.45
N ILE A 43 -3.88 -3.85 -4.03
CA ILE A 43 -3.21 -3.08 -5.08
C ILE A 43 -1.89 -2.49 -4.55
N ALA A 44 -1.89 -1.91 -3.35
CA ALA A 44 -0.69 -1.34 -2.75
C ALA A 44 0.41 -2.38 -2.57
N LEU A 45 0.06 -3.55 -2.04
CA LEU A 45 1.00 -4.67 -1.86
C LEU A 45 1.55 -5.15 -3.21
N PHE A 46 0.69 -5.24 -4.23
CA PHE A 46 1.11 -5.62 -5.57
C PHE A 46 2.11 -4.62 -6.18
N ILE A 47 1.83 -3.32 -6.04
CA ILE A 47 2.75 -2.26 -6.51
C ILE A 47 4.09 -2.35 -5.78
N ASP A 48 4.05 -2.49 -4.46
CA ASP A 48 5.23 -2.56 -3.61
C ASP A 48 6.12 -3.79 -3.93
N ARG A 49 5.51 -4.93 -4.26
CA ARG A 49 6.24 -6.20 -4.44
C ARG A 49 6.63 -6.53 -5.87
N LEU A 50 5.88 -6.05 -6.86
CA LEU A 50 6.15 -6.36 -8.27
C LEU A 50 6.62 -5.13 -9.03
N ILE A 51 5.87 -4.04 -8.97
CA ILE A 51 6.20 -2.87 -9.79
C ILE A 51 7.51 -2.25 -9.33
N TRP A 52 7.69 -2.06 -8.02
CA TRP A 52 8.85 -1.34 -7.51
C TRP A 52 10.19 -2.05 -7.72
N PRO A 53 10.34 -3.37 -7.44
CA PRO A 53 11.56 -4.10 -7.75
C PRO A 53 11.85 -4.16 -9.24
N ILE A 54 10.83 -4.39 -10.08
CA ILE A 54 10.98 -4.44 -11.54
C ILE A 54 11.41 -3.08 -12.09
N SER A 55 10.78 -1.98 -11.66
CA SER A 55 11.16 -0.62 -12.04
C SER A 55 12.59 -0.30 -11.58
N GLY A 56 12.99 -0.72 -10.38
CA GLY A 56 14.36 -0.55 -9.89
C GLY A 56 15.40 -1.28 -10.74
N MET A 57 15.11 -2.53 -11.13
CA MET A 57 16.00 -3.31 -12.01
C MET A 57 16.07 -2.72 -13.42
N ALA A 58 14.94 -2.29 -13.98
CA ALA A 58 14.90 -1.65 -15.28
C ALA A 58 15.68 -0.32 -15.31
N LEU A 59 15.54 0.52 -14.28
CA LEU A 59 16.30 1.77 -14.14
C LEU A 59 17.80 1.53 -13.94
N ALA A 60 18.18 0.40 -13.35
CA ALA A 60 19.57 -0.03 -13.22
C ALA A 60 20.15 -0.63 -14.52
N GLY A 61 19.37 -0.68 -15.60
CA GLY A 61 19.80 -1.26 -16.88
C GLY A 61 19.90 -2.78 -16.87
N ALA A 62 19.21 -3.45 -15.94
CA ALA A 62 19.23 -4.90 -15.86
C ALA A 62 18.61 -5.54 -17.11
N ASP A 63 19.26 -6.59 -17.62
CA ASP A 63 18.79 -7.34 -18.77
C ASP A 63 17.43 -8.02 -18.49
N ILE A 64 16.63 -8.21 -19.54
CA ILE A 64 15.27 -8.76 -19.46
C ILE A 64 15.26 -10.13 -18.78
N HIS A 65 16.30 -10.93 -18.98
CA HIS A 65 16.47 -12.24 -18.34
C HIS A 65 16.61 -12.13 -16.82
N SER A 66 17.27 -11.08 -16.33
CA SER A 66 17.43 -10.82 -14.89
C SER A 66 16.11 -10.40 -14.24
N ILE A 67 15.24 -9.71 -14.99
CA ILE A 67 13.89 -9.36 -14.55
C ILE A 67 13.01 -10.62 -14.47
N TYR A 68 13.09 -11.52 -15.46
CA TYR A 68 12.37 -12.80 -15.38
C TYR A 68 12.88 -13.69 -14.24
N ALA A 69 14.19 -13.73 -14.02
CA ALA A 69 14.79 -14.49 -12.93
C ALA A 69 14.36 -13.97 -11.54
N SER A 70 14.21 -12.64 -11.37
CA SER A 70 13.74 -12.07 -10.11
C SER A 70 12.26 -12.35 -9.83
N ILE A 71 11.41 -12.37 -10.87
CA ILE A 71 10.01 -12.82 -10.75
C ILE A 71 9.95 -14.32 -10.37
N GLY A 72 10.81 -15.15 -10.98
CA GLY A 72 10.92 -16.57 -10.64
C GLY A 72 11.42 -16.82 -9.21
N ALA A 73 12.33 -16.00 -8.71
CA ALA A 73 12.79 -16.04 -7.32
C ALA A 73 11.69 -15.68 -6.32
N LEU A 74 10.86 -14.68 -6.67
CA LEU A 74 9.68 -14.27 -5.89
C LEU A 74 8.69 -15.41 -5.66
N GLN A 75 8.52 -16.31 -6.64
CA GLN A 75 7.65 -17.48 -6.48
C GLN A 75 8.25 -18.54 -5.55
N LYS A 76 9.57 -18.71 -5.57
CA LYS A 76 10.25 -19.73 -4.75
C LYS A 76 10.22 -19.40 -3.26
N THR A 77 10.39 -18.13 -2.89
CA THR A 77 10.37 -17.70 -1.48
C THR A 77 8.98 -17.27 -1.01
N PHE A 78 7.96 -17.36 -1.86
CA PHE A 78 6.63 -16.81 -1.57
C PHE A 78 6.01 -17.37 -0.29
N VAL A 79 6.17 -18.68 -0.05
CA VAL A 79 5.62 -19.36 1.13
C VAL A 79 6.39 -18.99 2.39
N ASP A 80 7.72 -18.87 2.28
CA ASP A 80 8.60 -18.51 3.41
C ASP A 80 8.36 -17.06 3.85
N ASP A 81 8.07 -16.17 2.89
CA ASP A 81 7.81 -14.75 3.13
C ASP A 81 6.33 -14.43 3.38
N LEU A 82 5.44 -15.44 3.38
CA LEU A 82 3.99 -15.23 3.43
C LEU A 82 3.55 -14.45 4.68
N GLY A 83 4.16 -14.76 5.83
CA GLY A 83 3.89 -14.06 7.09
C GLY A 83 4.24 -12.56 7.01
N LEU A 84 5.35 -12.24 6.35
CA LEU A 84 5.76 -10.85 6.12
C LEU A 84 4.79 -10.13 5.16
N TYR A 85 4.31 -10.82 4.14
CA TYR A 85 3.31 -10.26 3.22
C TYR A 85 1.97 -9.98 3.89
N VAL A 86 1.51 -10.84 4.79
CA VAL A 86 0.27 -10.62 5.55
C VAL A 86 0.42 -9.41 6.47
N VAL A 87 1.52 -9.30 7.21
CA VAL A 87 1.76 -8.15 8.10
C VAL A 87 1.83 -6.85 7.31
N ARG A 88 2.54 -6.84 6.18
CA ARG A 88 2.67 -5.66 5.32
C ARG A 88 1.36 -5.28 4.66
N TYR A 89 0.57 -6.26 4.22
CA TYR A 89 -0.77 -6.06 3.71
C TYR A 89 -1.67 -5.38 4.75
N LEU A 90 -1.71 -5.91 5.98
CA LEU A 90 -2.51 -5.33 7.05
C LEU A 90 -2.07 -3.90 7.38
N GLY A 91 -0.75 -3.64 7.43
CA GLY A 91 -0.20 -2.30 7.60
C GLY A 91 -0.68 -1.32 6.51
N LEU A 92 -0.63 -1.74 5.25
CA LEU A 92 -1.10 -0.94 4.11
C LEU A 92 -2.61 -0.67 4.19
N VAL A 93 -3.42 -1.67 4.54
CA VAL A 93 -4.87 -1.52 4.71
C VAL A 93 -5.18 -0.49 5.81
N VAL A 94 -4.50 -0.58 6.95
CA VAL A 94 -4.67 0.36 8.07
C VAL A 94 -4.24 1.78 7.66
N MET A 95 -3.10 1.94 7.00
CA MET A 95 -2.64 3.25 6.52
C MET A 95 -3.61 3.87 5.52
N ILE A 96 -4.07 3.10 4.52
CA ILE A 96 -5.03 3.58 3.52
C ILE A 96 -6.35 3.95 4.18
N ALA A 97 -6.86 3.13 5.10
CA ALA A 97 -8.07 3.45 5.86
C ALA A 97 -7.90 4.75 6.66
N GLY A 98 -6.76 4.94 7.32
CA GLY A 98 -6.41 6.17 8.04
C GLY A 98 -6.41 7.39 7.13
N PHE A 99 -5.75 7.32 5.96
CA PHE A 99 -5.74 8.43 5.00
C PHE A 99 -7.11 8.72 4.41
N MET A 100 -7.92 7.69 4.12
CA MET A 100 -9.29 7.87 3.66
C MET A 100 -10.16 8.54 4.73
N ALA A 101 -10.03 8.15 6.00
CA ALA A 101 -10.74 8.77 7.12
C ALA A 101 -10.32 10.23 7.31
N PHE A 102 -9.01 10.50 7.27
CA PHE A 102 -8.48 11.87 7.33
C PHE A 102 -9.04 12.74 6.20
N ARG A 103 -8.96 12.27 4.95
CA ARG A 103 -9.52 12.95 3.77
C ARG A 103 -11.00 13.24 3.94
N ASN A 104 -11.79 12.27 4.41
CA ASN A 104 -13.22 12.47 4.63
C ASN A 104 -13.48 13.50 5.74
N SER A 105 -12.68 13.51 6.81
CA SER A 105 -12.79 14.52 7.88
C SER A 105 -12.46 15.94 7.38
N VAL A 106 -11.43 16.06 6.52
CA VAL A 106 -11.03 17.34 5.92
C VAL A 106 -12.12 17.82 4.96
N ASN A 107 -12.61 16.95 4.08
CA ASN A 107 -13.70 17.28 3.16
C ASN A 107 -15.00 17.67 3.88
N ALA A 108 -15.32 17.02 5.00
CA ALA A 108 -16.50 17.37 5.81
C ALA A 108 -16.37 18.73 6.50
N LYS A 109 -15.15 19.15 6.86
CA LYS A 109 -14.88 20.49 7.41
C LYS A 109 -14.87 21.58 6.34
N LEU A 110 -14.43 21.26 5.12
CA LEU A 110 -14.32 22.21 4.01
C LEU A 110 -15.62 22.38 3.21
N ILE A 111 -16.49 21.37 3.19
CA ILE A 111 -17.78 21.41 2.51
C ILE A 111 -18.87 21.46 3.61
N PRO A 112 -19.41 22.64 3.96
CA PRO A 112 -20.49 22.73 4.92
C PRO A 112 -21.70 21.92 4.42
N PRO A 113 -22.49 21.31 5.33
CA PRO A 113 -23.66 20.54 4.93
C PRO A 113 -24.57 21.43 4.09
N LYS A 114 -24.96 20.96 2.89
CA LYS A 114 -26.01 21.63 2.10
C LYS A 114 -27.22 21.77 3.01
N ALA A 115 -27.57 23.01 3.34
CA ALA A 115 -28.79 23.32 4.06
C ALA A 115 -29.94 22.59 3.35
N LYS A 116 -30.70 21.77 4.09
CA LYS A 116 -31.95 21.20 3.59
C LYS A 116 -32.77 22.36 3.03
N PRO A 117 -33.34 22.26 1.81
CA PRO A 117 -34.33 23.24 1.40
C PRO A 117 -35.45 23.18 2.43
N ALA A 118 -35.79 24.33 3.01
CA ALA A 118 -36.99 24.45 3.82
C ALA A 118 -38.16 24.04 2.91
N THR A 119 -38.74 22.87 3.18
CA THR A 119 -40.03 22.49 2.62
C THR A 119 -41.05 23.51 3.13
N ALA A 120 -41.51 24.34 2.20
CA ALA A 120 -42.62 25.28 2.37
C ALA A 120 -43.95 24.55 2.51
#